data_AF-A0A1F2S725-F1
#
_entry.id   AF-A0A1F2S725-F1
#
_cell.length_a   1.000
_cell.length_b   1.000
_cell.length_c   1.000
_cell.angle_alpha   90.00
_cell.angle_beta   90.00
_cell.angle_gamma   90.00
#
_symmetry.space_group_name_H-M   'P 1'
#
loop_
_entity.id
_entity.type
_entity.pdbx_description
1 polymer ?
#
loop_
_entity_poly.entity_id
_entity_poly.type
_entity_poly.pdbx_seq_one_letter_code
_entity_poly.pdbx_strand_id
1 'polypeptide(L)' 'MTRLTNAFSKKWKNLKAAYVLWFAFYNFCRVHRSIRMTPAMEAGITDHVWEIPDLLYGLQPF' A
#
# COMPACT_ATOMS: atom_id res chain seq x y z
N MET A 1 2.66 -2.37 -11.90
CA MET A 1 1.27 -2.30 -12.38
C MET A 1 1.27 -2.37 -13.88
N THR A 2 0.55 -3.32 -14.46
CA THR A 2 0.31 -3.33 -15.90
C THR A 2 -0.86 -2.40 -16.23
N ARG A 3 -0.88 -1.86 -17.45
CA ARG A 3 -1.84 -0.83 -17.87
C ARG A 3 -3.08 -1.40 -18.53
N LEU A 4 -3.51 -2.56 -18.06
CA LEU A 4 -4.49 -3.42 -18.72
C LEU A 4 -5.91 -3.21 -18.16
N THR A 5 -6.12 -2.16 -17.35
CA THR A 5 -7.43 -1.85 -16.74
C THR A 5 -7.96 -0.50 -17.23
N ASN A 6 -9.28 -0.37 -17.32
CA ASN A 6 -9.96 0.88 -17.72
C ASN A 6 -9.79 2.02 -16.70
N ALA A 7 -9.24 1.74 -15.52
CA ALA A 7 -8.97 2.73 -14.47
C ALA A 7 -7.60 3.43 -14.61
N PHE A 8 -6.86 3.20 -15.70
CA PHE A 8 -5.58 3.87 -15.93
C PHE A 8 -5.75 5.31 -16.45
N SER A 9 -4.91 6.23 -15.95
CA SER A 9 -4.86 7.62 -16.39
C SER A 9 -3.48 8.01 -16.94
N LYS A 10 -3.47 8.70 -18.09
CA LYS A 10 -2.24 9.28 -18.68
C LYS A 10 -1.76 10.55 -17.95
N LYS A 11 -2.59 11.16 -17.10
CA LYS A 11 -2.18 12.32 -16.30
C LYS A 11 -1.19 11.87 -15.23
N TRP A 12 0.00 12.49 -15.22
CA TRP A 12 1.06 12.17 -14.27
C TRP A 12 0.61 12.20 -12.80
N LYS A 13 -0.20 13.19 -12.42
CA LYS A 13 -0.73 13.30 -11.05
C LYS A 13 -1.53 12.06 -10.63
N ASN A 14 -2.40 11.57 -11.52
CA ASN A 14 -3.25 10.41 -11.24
C ASN A 14 -2.43 9.12 -11.21
N LEU A 15 -1.46 8.97 -12.13
CA LEU A 15 -0.55 7.84 -12.13
C LEU A 15 0.26 7.76 -10.85
N LYS A 16 0.83 8.89 -10.41
CA LYS A 16 1.58 8.99 -9.15
C LYS A 16 0.71 8.58 -7.96
N ALA A 17 -0.51 9.11 -7.87
CA ALA A 17 -1.45 8.77 -6.80
C ALA A 17 -1.77 7.26 -6.77
N ALA A 18 -2.09 6.66 -7.92
CA ALA A 18 -2.38 5.23 -8.02
C ALA A 18 -1.18 4.36 -7.62
N TYR A 19 0.03 4.77 -8.01
CA TYR A 19 1.26 4.08 -7.63
C TYR A 19 1.50 4.14 -6.12
N VAL A 20 1.46 5.34 -5.54
CA VAL A 20 1.65 5.54 -4.10
C VAL A 20 0.65 4.69 -3.32
N LEU A 21 -0.63 4.73 -3.69
CA LEU A 21 -1.67 3.94 -3.03
C LEU A 21 -1.39 2.43 -3.11
N TRP A 22 -1.02 1.94 -4.29
CA TRP A 22 -0.74 0.52 -4.47
C TRP A 22 0.50 0.05 -3.69
N PHE A 23 1.59 0.81 -3.75
CA PHE A 23 2.80 0.46 -3.00
C PHE A 23 2.57 0.54 -1.50
N ALA A 24 1.81 1.51 -1.01
CA ALA A 24 1.45 1.59 0.41
C ALA A 24 0.61 0.37 0.83
N PHE A 25 -0.46 0.05 0.10
CA PHE A 25 -1.27 -1.14 0.37
C PHE A 25 -0.46 -2.44 0.34
N TYR A 26 0.40 -2.61 -0.67
CA TYR A 26 1.20 -3.82 -0.83
C TYR A 26 2.21 -4.01 0.32
N ASN A 27 2.85 -2.94 0.77
CA ASN A 27 3.88 -3.02 1.81
C ASN A 27 3.30 -3.08 3.22
N PHE A 28 2.18 -2.40 3.50
CA PHE A 28 1.66 -2.24 4.85
C PHE A 28 0.45 -3.11 5.18
N CYS A 29 -0.44 -3.37 4.21
CA CYS A 29 -1.69 -4.12 4.47
C CYS A 29 -1.62 -5.58 4.01
N ARG A 30 -0.90 -5.87 2.93
CA ARG A 30 -0.90 -7.20 2.30
C ARG A 30 0.18 -8.10 2.90
N VAL A 31 -0.24 -9.18 3.54
CA VAL A 31 0.67 -10.27 3.95
C VAL A 31 1.24 -10.96 2.73
N HIS A 32 2.57 -11.00 2.64
CA HIS A 32 3.27 -11.64 1.54
C HIS A 32 3.47 -13.13 1.82
N ARG A 33 3.09 -13.98 0.86
CA ARG A 33 3.01 -15.45 1.05
C ARG A 33 4.32 -16.08 1.52
N SER A 34 5.47 -15.67 0.98
CA SER A 34 6.77 -16.29 1.30
C SER A 34 7.32 -15.88 2.67
N ILE A 35 7.35 -14.59 2.97
CA ILE A 35 7.84 -14.03 4.25
C ILE A 35 6.81 -14.13 5.38
N ARG A 36 5.55 -14.50 5.06
CA ARG A 36 4.43 -14.71 6.00
C ARG A 36 4.03 -13.50 6.84
N MET A 37 4.58 -12.32 6.54
CA MET A 37 4.22 -11.03 7.11
C MET A 37 4.17 -9.96 6.02
N THR A 38 3.88 -8.71 6.37
CA THR A 38 3.93 -7.61 5.40
C THR A 38 5.38 -7.19 5.16
N PRO A 39 5.75 -6.74 3.95
CA PRO A 39 7.10 -6.25 3.68
C PRO A 39 7.55 -5.13 4.62
N ALA A 40 6.64 -4.24 5.03
CA ALA A 40 6.95 -3.18 5.97
C ALA A 40 7.28 -3.72 7.38
N MET A 41 6.65 -4.82 7.80
CA MET A 41 7.01 -5.48 9.06
C MET A 41 8.36 -6.19 8.98
N GLU A 42 8.64 -6.89 7.88
CA GLU A 42 9.95 -7.54 7.67
C GLU A 42 11.09 -6.50 7.70
N ALA A 43 10.85 -5.31 7.12
CA ALA A 43 11.78 -4.20 7.12
C ALA A 43 11.86 -3.45 8.46
N GLY A 44 11.07 -3.81 9.48
CA GLY A 44 11.04 -3.15 10.79
C GLY A 44 10.46 -1.73 10.78
N ILE A 45 9.65 -1.39 9.77
CA ILE A 45 9.01 -0.07 9.64
C ILE A 45 7.72 0.00 10.48
N THR A 46 7.05 -1.14 10.66
CA THR A 46 5.83 -1.28 11.47
C THR A 46 5.85 -2.62 12.19
N ASP A 47 5.15 -2.73 13.31
CA ASP A 47 5.04 -3.94 14.14
C ASP A 47 3.73 -4.71 13.94
N HIS A 48 2.80 -4.16 13.17
CA HIS A 48 1.50 -4.76 12.86
C HIS A 48 1.12 -4.59 11.38
N VAL A 49 0.15 -5.39 10.95
CA VAL A 49 -0.50 -5.27 9.64
C VAL A 49 -1.45 -4.08 9.69
N TRP A 50 -1.32 -3.15 8.75
CA TRP A 50 -2.20 -1.99 8.67
C TRP A 50 -3.58 -2.38 8.12
N GLU A 51 -4.62 -1.86 8.75
CA GLU A 51 -5.97 -1.86 8.21
C GLU A 51 -6.18 -0.65 7.27
N ILE A 52 -7.31 -0.60 6.60
CA ILE A 52 -7.65 0.51 5.69
C ILE A 52 -7.66 1.88 6.41
N PRO A 53 -8.17 2.02 7.65
CA PRO A 53 -8.08 3.28 8.38
C PRO A 53 -6.65 3.75 8.57
N ASP A 54 -5.72 2.87 8.97
CA ASP A 54 -4.31 3.21 9.16
C ASP A 54 -3.68 3.71 7.85
N LEU A 55 -4.06 3.10 6.72
CA LEU A 55 -3.59 3.50 5.40
C LEU A 55 -4.08 4.90 4.97
N LEU A 56 -5.31 5.26 5.35
CA LEU A 56 -5.92 6.53 4.94
C LEU A 56 -5.60 7.69 5.88
N TYR A 57 -5.54 7.42 7.18
CA TYR A 57 -5.42 8.44 8.23
C TYR A 57 -4.07 8.40 8.97
N GLY A 58 -3.27 7.34 8.76
CA GLY A 58 -2.04 7.11 9.52
C GLY A 58 -2.31 6.54 10.91
N LEU A 59 -1.24 6.32 11.69
CA LEU A 59 -1.27 5.77 13.06
C LEU A 59 -1.83 6.76 14.11
N GLN A 60 -2.73 7.66 13.73
CA GLN A 60 -3.31 8.63 14.65
C GLN A 60 -4.52 8.01 15.36
N PRO A 61 -4.56 8.01 16.71
CA PRO A 61 -5.78 7.65 17.41
C PRO A 61 -6.87 8.69 17.11
N PHE A 62 -8.10 8.21 16.87
CA PHE A 62 -9.28 9.05 16.69
C PHE A 62 -9.59 9.89 17.93
#